data_AF-A0A0N5DAR9-F1
#
_entry.id   AF-A0A0N5DAR9-F1
#
_cell.length_a   1.000
_cell.length_b   1.000
_cell.length_c   1.000
_cell.angle_alpha   90.00
_cell.angle_beta   90.00
_cell.angle_gamma   90.00
#
_symmetry.space_group_name_H-M   'P 1'
#
loop_
_entity.id
_entity.type
_entity.pdbx_description
1 polymer ?
#
loop_
_entity_poly.entity_id
_entity_poly.type
_entity_poly.pdbx_seq_one_letter_code
_entity_poly.pdbx_strand_id
1 'polypeptide(L)'
;ITKYFFSNYFISKILLNVTYFPCLINFCHSDHRNEPCFKLMILIGIVDLISINNDLTITGFFSIFGYSYCMAPIFSIFFNFISLNSWFVYGSLCILLNFMRCYQLSSNKLPVNLVFVYL
;
A
#
# COMPACT_ATOMS: atom_id res chain seq x y z
N ILE A 1 -1.20 -10.47 -28.93
CA ILE A 1 -0.23 -9.85 -27.99
C ILE A 1 -0.97 -9.13 -26.85
N THR A 2 -1.89 -8.20 -27.15
CA THR A 2 -2.64 -7.43 -26.14
C THR A 2 -3.45 -8.26 -25.14
N LYS A 3 -4.09 -9.36 -25.59
CA LYS A 3 -4.80 -10.31 -24.70
C LYS A 3 -3.89 -11.03 -23.69
N TYR A 4 -2.67 -11.38 -24.08
CA TYR A 4 -1.69 -12.04 -23.20
C TYR A 4 -1.15 -11.06 -22.15
N PHE A 5 -0.95 -9.80 -22.56
CA PHE A 5 -0.51 -8.73 -21.66
C PHE A 5 -1.57 -8.46 -20.57
N PHE A 6 -2.84 -8.34 -20.98
CA PHE A 6 -3.96 -8.19 -20.05
C PHE A 6 -4.10 -9.36 -19.06
N SER A 7 -3.98 -10.60 -19.57
CA SER A 7 -4.05 -11.80 -18.73
C SER A 7 -2.99 -11.77 -17.62
N ASN A 8 -1.76 -11.33 -17.93
CA ASN A 8 -0.68 -11.28 -16.94
C ASN A 8 -0.92 -10.24 -15.83
N TYR A 9 -1.43 -9.05 -16.15
CA TYR A 9 -1.76 -8.03 -15.13
C TYR A 9 -2.93 -8.43 -14.23
N PHE A 10 -3.92 -9.12 -14.80
CA PHE A 10 -5.05 -9.59 -14.02
C PHE A 10 -4.65 -10.72 -13.07
N ILE A 11 -3.82 -11.65 -13.55
CA ILE A 11 -3.27 -12.75 -12.73
C ILE A 11 -2.39 -12.19 -11.61
N SER A 12 -1.50 -11.23 -11.90
CA SER A 12 -0.66 -10.62 -10.86
C SER A 12 -1.48 -9.91 -9.80
N LYS A 13 -2.55 -9.18 -10.19
CA LYS A 13 -3.49 -8.54 -9.25
C LYS A 13 -4.09 -9.54 -8.27
N ILE A 14 -4.61 -10.66 -8.79
CA ILE A 14 -5.24 -11.69 -7.96
C ILE A 14 -4.22 -12.30 -7.00
N LEU A 15 -3.03 -12.66 -7.50
CA LEU A 15 -2.01 -13.33 -6.71
C LEU A 15 -1.48 -12.44 -5.57
N LEU A 16 -1.28 -11.15 -5.85
CA LEU A 16 -0.92 -10.15 -4.84
C LEU A 16 -2.04 -9.98 -3.80
N ASN A 17 -3.29 -9.81 -4.24
CA ASN A 17 -4.42 -9.59 -3.33
C ASN A 17 -4.67 -10.80 -2.41
N VAL A 18 -4.57 -12.02 -2.95
CA VAL A 18 -4.71 -13.28 -2.19
C VAL A 18 -3.60 -13.44 -1.16
N THR A 19 -2.42 -12.85 -1.37
CA THR A 19 -1.31 -12.89 -0.40
C THR A 19 -1.47 -11.82 0.68
N TYR A 20 -1.99 -10.63 0.33
CA TYR A 20 -2.18 -9.53 1.28
C TYR A 20 -3.37 -9.74 2.24
N PHE A 21 -4.47 -10.34 1.76
CA PHE A 21 -5.64 -10.64 2.60
C PHE A 21 -5.34 -11.47 3.87
N PRO A 22 -4.68 -12.65 3.78
CA PRO A 22 -4.36 -13.45 4.96
C PRO A 22 -3.36 -12.74 5.88
N CYS A 23 -2.43 -11.95 5.32
CA CYS A 23 -1.51 -11.13 6.11
C CYS A 23 -2.26 -10.08 6.95
N LEU A 24 -3.24 -9.39 6.38
CA LEU A 24 -4.06 -8.41 7.10
C LEU A 24 -4.96 -9.05 8.15
N ILE A 25 -5.52 -10.24 7.87
CA ILE A 25 -6.31 -10.99 8.83
C ILE A 25 -5.45 -11.40 10.03
N ASN A 26 -4.22 -11.88 9.78
CA ASN A 26 -3.28 -12.23 10.83
C ASN A 26 -2.86 -10.99 11.66
N PHE A 27 -2.73 -9.84 11.03
CA PHE A 27 -2.55 -8.56 11.72
C PHE A 27 -3.81 -8.03 12.42
N CYS A 28 -5.01 -8.56 12.19
CA CYS A 28 -6.14 -8.21 13.05
C CYS A 28 -6.17 -9.05 14.34
N HIS A 29 -5.60 -10.26 14.30
CA HIS A 29 -5.74 -11.27 15.35
C HIS A 29 -4.67 -11.17 16.46
N SER A 30 -3.50 -10.56 16.22
CA SER A 30 -2.46 -10.59 17.25
C SER A 30 -2.84 -9.76 18.50
N ASP A 31 -2.67 -10.36 19.68
CA ASP A 31 -3.00 -9.78 20.99
C ASP A 31 -2.15 -8.54 21.38
N HIS A 32 -1.22 -8.12 20.50
CA HIS A 32 -0.30 -6.98 20.72
C HIS A 32 -0.77 -5.69 20.03
N ARG A 33 -2.08 -5.47 19.89
CA ARG A 33 -2.67 -4.30 19.17
C ARG A 33 -2.34 -2.94 19.77
N ASN A 34 -1.80 -2.89 21.00
CA ASN A 34 -1.44 -1.64 21.66
C ASN A 34 -0.08 -1.10 21.19
N GLU A 35 0.73 -1.88 20.49
CA GLU A 35 2.02 -1.43 19.98
C GLU A 35 1.84 -0.50 18.76
N PRO A 36 2.43 0.70 18.76
CA PRO A 36 2.26 1.66 17.66
C PRO A 36 2.85 1.14 16.33
N CYS A 37 3.90 0.32 16.39
CA CYS A 37 4.48 -0.36 15.23
C CYS A 37 3.45 -1.25 14.52
N PHE A 38 2.53 -1.84 15.27
CA PHE A 38 1.53 -2.75 14.73
C PHE A 38 0.43 -1.99 13.97
N LYS A 39 -0.03 -0.86 14.53
CA LYS A 39 -0.98 0.05 13.86
C LYS A 39 -0.40 0.58 12.54
N LEU A 40 0.88 0.95 12.53
CA LEU A 40 1.58 1.39 11.32
C LEU A 40 1.67 0.29 10.26
N MET A 41 1.93 -0.95 10.65
CA MET A 41 2.01 -2.08 9.72
C MET A 41 0.66 -2.40 9.05
N ILE A 42 -0.45 -2.26 9.80
CA ILE A 42 -1.81 -2.33 9.23
C ILE A 42 -2.04 -1.19 8.24
N LEU A 43 -1.66 0.04 8.59
CA LEU A 43 -1.80 1.21 7.72
C LEU A 43 -1.03 1.03 6.41
N ILE A 44 0.21 0.55 6.47
CA ILE A 44 1.04 0.23 5.30
C ILE A 44 0.33 -0.80 4.41
N GLY A 45 -0.20 -1.88 5.00
CA GLY A 45 -0.93 -2.91 4.25
C GLY A 45 -2.18 -2.38 3.55
N ILE A 46 -2.91 -1.44 4.16
CA ILE A 46 -4.06 -0.78 3.52
C ILE A 46 -3.61 0.10 2.34
N VAL A 47 -2.54 0.88 2.51
CA VAL A 47 -1.98 1.72 1.44
C VAL A 47 -1.51 0.87 0.26
N ASP A 48 -0.90 -0.28 0.50
CA ASP A 48 -0.51 -1.23 -0.56
C ASP A 48 -1.71 -1.78 -1.32
N LEU A 49 -2.78 -2.19 -0.62
CA LEU A 49 -3.99 -2.68 -1.26
C LEU A 49 -4.64 -1.62 -2.16
N ILE A 50 -4.63 -0.35 -1.74
CA ILE A 50 -5.15 0.76 -2.53
C ILE A 50 -4.27 0.96 -3.78
N SER A 51 -2.95 0.94 -3.62
CA SER A 51 -1.99 1.09 -4.72
C SER A 51 -2.15 0.00 -5.78
N ILE A 52 -2.14 -1.28 -5.36
CA ILE A 52 -2.31 -2.44 -6.24
C ILE A 52 -3.63 -2.37 -7.01
N ASN A 53 -4.71 -1.96 -6.34
CA ASN A 53 -6.00 -1.80 -7.00
C ASN A 53 -6.00 -0.65 -8.00
N ASN A 54 -5.31 0.45 -7.72
CA ASN A 54 -5.24 1.58 -8.63
C ASN A 54 -4.38 1.22 -9.87
N ASP A 55 -3.14 0.82 -9.65
CA ASP A 55 -2.14 0.60 -10.70
C ASP A 55 -2.55 -0.48 -11.71
N LEU A 56 -3.07 -1.62 -11.23
CA LEU A 56 -3.44 -2.73 -12.10
C LEU A 56 -4.77 -2.48 -12.82
N THR A 57 -5.67 -1.69 -12.23
CA THR A 57 -6.94 -1.33 -12.89
C THR A 57 -6.69 -0.30 -13.99
N ILE A 58 -5.84 0.70 -13.76
CA ILE A 58 -5.42 1.66 -14.79
C ILE A 58 -4.71 0.92 -15.92
N THR A 59 -3.66 0.16 -15.61
CA THR A 59 -2.82 -0.50 -16.62
C THR A 59 -3.65 -1.51 -17.43
N GLY A 60 -4.56 -2.24 -16.77
CA GLY A 60 -5.51 -3.15 -17.43
C GLY A 60 -6.48 -2.41 -18.36
N PHE A 61 -7.04 -1.28 -17.93
CA PHE A 61 -8.00 -0.51 -18.73
C PHE A 61 -7.32 0.12 -19.95
N PHE A 62 -6.15 0.74 -19.77
CA PHE A 62 -5.34 1.29 -20.85
C PHE A 62 -4.92 0.20 -21.85
N SER A 63 -4.60 -1.01 -21.37
CA SER A 63 -4.23 -2.14 -22.22
C SER A 63 -5.40 -2.68 -23.06
N ILE A 64 -6.64 -2.69 -22.54
CA ILE A 64 -7.83 -3.14 -23.29
C ILE A 64 -8.17 -2.16 -24.41
N PHE A 65 -8.21 -0.88 -24.08
CA PHE A 65 -8.70 0.14 -25.00
C PHE A 65 -7.63 0.65 -25.98
N GLY A 66 -6.36 0.28 -25.79
CA GLY A 66 -5.25 0.81 -26.57
C GLY A 66 -5.16 2.34 -26.49
N TYR A 67 -5.70 2.92 -25.41
CA TYR A 67 -5.81 4.35 -25.23
C TYR A 67 -4.41 4.93 -25.08
N SER A 68 -4.06 5.89 -25.94
CA SER A 68 -2.92 6.77 -25.75
C SER A 68 -3.32 7.89 -24.79
N TYR A 69 -2.35 8.43 -24.04
CA TYR A 69 -2.53 9.53 -23.07
C TYR A 69 -3.38 10.71 -23.58
N CYS A 70 -3.42 10.89 -24.91
CA CYS A 70 -4.15 11.95 -25.59
C CYS A 70 -5.68 11.86 -25.51
N MET A 71 -6.27 10.67 -25.26
CA MET A 71 -7.71 10.46 -25.49
C MET A 71 -8.57 10.61 -24.22
N ALA A 72 -7.96 10.61 -23.02
CA ALA A 72 -8.61 10.97 -21.75
C ALA A 72 -7.59 11.55 -20.74
N PRO A 73 -7.09 12.77 -20.96
CA PRO A 73 -5.97 13.34 -20.19
C PRO A 73 -6.29 13.52 -18.70
N ILE A 74 -7.50 13.97 -18.37
CA ILE A 74 -7.91 14.25 -16.98
C ILE A 74 -7.95 12.97 -16.14
N PHE A 75 -8.49 11.89 -16.70
CA PHE A 75 -8.56 10.59 -16.03
C PHE A 75 -7.14 10.03 -15.83
N SER A 76 -6.32 10.01 -16.88
CA SER A 76 -4.94 9.52 -16.78
C SER A 76 -4.13 10.28 -15.73
N ILE A 77 -4.27 11.61 -15.67
CA ILE A 77 -3.56 12.46 -14.73
C ILE A 77 -4.01 12.15 -13.29
N PHE A 78 -5.31 12.11 -13.02
CA PHE A 78 -5.83 11.84 -11.67
C PHE A 78 -5.35 10.51 -11.10
N PHE A 79 -5.42 9.46 -11.92
CA PHE A 79 -5.01 8.12 -11.53
C PHE A 79 -3.51 8.01 -11.29
N ASN A 80 -2.70 8.64 -12.15
CA ASN A 80 -1.24 8.69 -11.98
C ASN A 80 -0.84 9.50 -10.73
N PHE A 81 -1.59 10.57 -10.40
CA PHE A 81 -1.42 11.28 -9.13
C PHE A 81 -1.69 10.37 -7.92
N ILE A 82 -2.77 9.59 -7.89
CA ILE A 82 -3.01 8.65 -6.78
C ILE A 82 -1.84 7.67 -6.65
N SER A 83 -1.37 7.08 -7.75
CA SER A 83 -0.29 6.09 -7.73
C SER A 83 1.03 6.68 -7.24
N LEU A 84 1.37 7.90 -7.67
CA LEU A 84 2.55 8.59 -7.16
C LEU A 84 2.41 8.89 -5.67
N ASN A 85 1.26 9.42 -5.24
CA ASN A 85 1.01 9.71 -3.82
C ASN A 85 1.13 8.45 -2.97
N SER A 86 0.56 7.33 -3.42
CA SER A 86 0.59 6.09 -2.66
C SER A 86 2.00 5.53 -2.52
N TRP A 87 2.85 5.68 -3.53
CA TRP A 87 4.28 5.32 -3.44
C TRP A 87 5.05 6.16 -2.42
N PHE A 88 4.84 7.49 -2.41
CA PHE A 88 5.46 8.38 -1.42
C PHE A 88 4.96 8.10 0.01
N VAL A 89 3.65 7.86 0.17
CA VAL A 89 3.06 7.50 1.47
C VAL A 89 3.63 6.17 1.97
N TYR A 90 3.71 5.15 1.11
CA TYR A 90 4.32 3.87 1.47
C TYR A 90 5.77 4.03 1.93
N GLY A 91 6.59 4.79 1.19
CA GLY A 91 7.99 5.03 1.53
C GLY A 91 8.16 5.74 2.88
N SER A 92 7.36 6.78 3.13
CA SER A 92 7.39 7.52 4.40
C SER A 92 6.94 6.67 5.60
N LEU A 93 5.90 5.85 5.43
CA LEU A 93 5.45 4.92 6.46
C LEU A 93 6.48 3.85 6.79
N CYS A 94 7.22 3.33 5.80
CA CYS A 94 8.30 2.37 6.03
C CYS A 94 9.44 2.99 6.86
N ILE A 95 9.83 4.23 6.57
CA ILE A 95 10.85 4.95 7.33
C ILE A 95 10.37 5.16 8.78
N LEU A 96 9.12 5.58 8.96
CA LEU A 96 8.53 5.78 10.29
C LEU A 96 8.49 4.46 11.08
N LEU A 97 8.12 3.35 10.44
CA LEU A 97 8.11 2.02 11.06
C LEU A 97 9.50 1.61 11.55
N ASN A 98 10.53 1.81 10.73
CA ASN A 98 11.92 1.52 11.11
C ASN A 98 12.37 2.39 12.29
N PHE A 99 11.99 3.66 12.30
CA PHE A 99 12.29 4.55 13.41
C PHE A 99 11.62 4.09 14.71
N MET A 100 10.33 3.70 14.65
CA MET A 100 9.60 3.17 15.80
C MET A 100 10.22 1.88 16.34
N ARG A 101 10.70 0.98 15.47
CA ARG A 101 11.42 -0.22 15.88
C ARG A 101 12.75 0.10 16.57
N CYS A 102 13.52 1.05 16.06
CA CYS A 102 14.75 1.50 16.71
C CYS A 102 14.47 2.12 18.08
N TYR A 103 13.40 2.91 18.19
CA TYR A 103 12.98 3.48 19.46
C TYR A 103 12.54 2.40 20.45
N GLN A 104 11.77 1.40 20.01
CA GLN A 104 11.36 0.28 20.84
C GLN A 104 12.54 -0.56 21.35
N LEU A 105 13.55 -0.78 20.50
CA LEU A 105 14.78 -1.49 20.88
C LEU A 105 15.62 -0.70 21.90
N SER A 106 15.72 0.62 21.71
CA SER A 106 16.44 1.53 22.62
C SER A 106 15.68 1.73 23.94
N SER A 107 14.35 1.75 23.88
CA SER A 107 13.44 2.04 24.99
C SER A 107 12.93 0.80 25.71
N ASN A 108 13.78 -0.20 25.93
CA ASN A 108 13.60 -1.16 27.03
C ASN A 108 13.70 -0.47 28.44
N LYS A 109 13.49 0.86 28.51
CA LYS A 109 13.56 1.73 29.69
C LYS A 109 12.51 2.87 29.75
N LEU A 110 11.67 3.18 28.74
CA LEU A 110 10.62 4.23 28.88
C LEU A 110 9.36 4.01 28.00
N PRO A 111 8.16 4.41 28.48
CA PRO A 111 6.89 4.16 27.80
C PRO A 111 6.66 5.09 26.60
N VAL A 112 6.34 4.47 25.46
CA VAL A 112 6.19 5.02 24.10
C VAL A 112 4.90 5.86 23.90
N ASN A 113 4.22 6.25 24.98
CA ASN A 113 2.91 6.90 24.93
C ASN A 113 2.91 8.36 24.42
N LEU A 114 4.08 8.98 24.19
CA LEU A 114 4.18 10.40 23.84
C LEU A 114 4.11 10.70 22.33
N VAL A 115 4.42 9.74 21.46
CA VAL A 115 4.45 10.02 20.00
C VAL A 115 3.04 10.06 19.38
N PHE A 116 2.07 9.33 19.94
CA PHE A 116 0.70 9.26 19.42
C PHE A 116 -0.20 10.44 19.86
N VAL A 117 0.25 11.32 20.76
CA VAL A 117 -0.51 12.53 21.16
C VAL A 117 -0.35 13.66 20.14
N TYR A 118 0.70 13.61 19.31
CA TYR A 118 1.04 14.67 18.36
C TYR A 118 0.63 14.38 16.91
N LEU A 119 -0.09 13.29 16.64
CA LEU A 119 -0.56 12.88 15.31
C LEU A 119 -2.06 12.57 15.37
#